data_AF-A0AAN8UYH9-F1
#
_entry.id   AF-A0AAN8UYH9-F1
#
_cell.length_a   1.000
_cell.length_b   1.000
_cell.length_c   1.000
_cell.angle_alpha   90.00
_cell.angle_beta   90.00
_cell.angle_gamma   90.00
#
_symmetry.space_group_name_H-M   'P 1'
#
loop_
_entity.id
_entity.type
_entity.pdbx_description
1 polymer ?
#
loop_
_entity_poly.entity_id
_entity_poly.type
_entity_poly.pdbx_seq_one_letter_code
_entity_poly.pdbx_strand_id
1 'polypeptide(L)'
;MRRLHLRRGDVYRLPPGTVFFVDSGLEPEREKLRIHAIFAGSGEDLHERSIGAYSSINDMLLGFDPVILQSAFQVSEGVIEGLTSRVKPPAIVHGVPKTMRSFWEWEEHFMNLFTKGGQGMYHLENKKKKISTFNIQDADKDVENCNGWSLTVTRKNLHALKGSEIGVFMVNLTKGAMMGPHWNPTATEISMALKGQGMVQVVCPSTANISDCQNKKFRVEEGDIFAVPRLHPMAQIAFNNDSFAFLGFSTTSKKNYPQFLAGQASVLHALDKNVLAAAFNASNATIDQLLSPQAESIILECTSCAEKLEKIMEEEIEREKEEAEEKKREEEEAKRRKEKEEARKRAEEDAKKREKEEARKKQEEEAQKREEEARKKEEEEAKRQEKEREEKERQQEEEAQREREKEEEAQREREREEEAQREREREEQAQREREKEKEAERQREEAAQREREREEEAEREWEKEEEARREEKEREEREKEEAGRPREEETKEREPSFEGRRFLWKLRNK
;
A
#
# COMPACT_ATOMS: atom_id res chain seq x y z
N MET A 1 -57.06 -2.51 40.63
CA MET A 1 -56.72 -2.60 39.18
C MET A 1 -58.00 -2.86 38.36
N ARG A 2 -58.00 -2.71 37.02
CA ARG A 2 -59.07 -3.22 36.15
C ARG A 2 -58.69 -4.64 35.69
N ARG A 3 -59.58 -5.63 35.84
CA ARG A 3 -59.38 -7.00 35.32
C ARG A 3 -60.18 -7.21 34.03
N LEU A 4 -59.64 -8.00 33.10
CA LEU A 4 -60.27 -8.42 31.85
C LEU A 4 -60.02 -9.92 31.68
N HIS A 5 -61.05 -10.67 31.31
CA HIS A 5 -60.92 -12.09 30.95
C HIS A 5 -60.88 -12.20 29.44
N LEU A 6 -59.79 -12.75 28.90
CA LEU A 6 -59.55 -12.89 27.47
C LEU A 6 -59.99 -14.28 26.99
N ARG A 7 -60.70 -14.31 25.85
CA ARG A 7 -61.02 -15.51 25.08
C ARG A 7 -60.27 -15.49 23.74
N ARG A 8 -60.22 -16.65 23.08
CA ARG A 8 -59.71 -16.77 21.70
C ARG A 8 -60.49 -15.82 20.78
N GLY A 9 -59.75 -15.07 19.95
CA GLY A 9 -60.33 -14.06 19.05
C GLY A 9 -60.69 -12.70 19.67
N ASP A 10 -60.48 -12.46 20.97
CA ASP A 10 -60.68 -11.13 21.56
C ASP A 10 -59.59 -10.14 21.10
N VAL A 11 -60.00 -9.11 20.36
CA VAL A 11 -59.18 -7.92 20.03
C VAL A 11 -59.27 -6.90 21.16
N TYR A 12 -58.12 -6.41 21.59
CA TYR A 12 -57.98 -5.36 22.60
C TYR A 12 -56.83 -4.42 22.24
N ARG A 13 -56.99 -3.11 22.47
CA ARG A 13 -55.88 -2.13 22.42
C ARG A 13 -55.44 -1.80 23.83
N LEU A 14 -54.19 -2.10 24.14
CA LEU A 14 -53.49 -1.57 25.31
C LEU A 14 -52.99 -0.14 25.00
N PRO A 15 -53.31 0.88 25.81
CA PRO A 15 -52.70 2.21 25.67
C PRO A 15 -51.21 2.21 26.07
N PRO A 16 -50.35 3.04 25.43
CA PRO A 16 -48.99 3.30 25.91
C PRO A 16 -48.96 3.72 27.38
N GLY A 17 -47.89 3.36 28.10
CA GLY A 17 -47.75 3.62 29.54
C GLY A 17 -48.68 2.82 30.46
N THR A 18 -49.52 1.91 29.94
CA THR A 18 -50.37 1.06 30.77
C THR A 18 -49.55 -0.03 31.45
N VAL A 19 -49.51 -0.01 32.78
CA VAL A 19 -48.95 -1.11 33.58
C VAL A 19 -50.00 -2.23 33.71
N PHE A 20 -49.62 -3.47 33.38
CA PHE A 20 -50.49 -4.63 33.35
C PHE A 20 -49.74 -5.92 33.72
N PHE A 21 -50.49 -6.98 34.02
CA PHE A 21 -50.00 -8.35 34.08
C PHE A 21 -50.97 -9.27 33.32
N VAL A 22 -50.55 -10.50 33.01
CA VAL A 22 -51.39 -11.51 32.35
C VAL A 22 -51.34 -12.80 33.17
N ASP A 23 -52.48 -13.21 33.71
CA ASP A 23 -52.67 -14.53 34.31
C ASP A 23 -53.16 -15.52 33.23
N SER A 24 -52.65 -16.74 33.28
CA SER A 24 -53.03 -17.84 32.39
C SER A 24 -53.27 -19.07 33.25
N GLY A 25 -54.42 -19.72 33.07
CA GLY A 25 -54.93 -20.75 33.97
C GLY A 25 -53.89 -21.81 34.32
N LEU A 26 -53.97 -22.38 35.53
CA LEU A 26 -53.05 -23.43 35.99
C LEU A 26 -53.58 -24.84 35.71
N GLU A 27 -54.77 -24.93 35.12
CA GLU A 27 -55.45 -26.16 34.72
C GLU A 27 -54.58 -26.99 33.75
N PRO A 28 -54.40 -28.31 33.96
CA PRO A 28 -53.42 -29.11 33.19
C PRO A 28 -53.71 -29.20 31.69
N GLU A 29 -54.99 -29.36 31.30
CA GLU A 29 -55.43 -29.68 29.94
C GLU A 29 -55.70 -28.43 29.07
N ARG A 30 -54.99 -27.33 29.33
CA ARG A 30 -55.27 -26.02 28.69
C ARG A 30 -54.60 -25.82 27.33
N GLU A 31 -55.25 -25.07 26.44
CA GLU A 31 -54.57 -24.44 25.31
C GLU A 31 -53.49 -23.46 25.82
N LYS A 32 -52.35 -23.39 25.13
CA LYS A 32 -51.32 -22.37 25.40
C LYS A 32 -51.83 -21.00 24.96
N LEU A 33 -51.88 -20.03 25.89
CA LEU A 33 -52.21 -18.64 25.57
C LEU A 33 -51.21 -18.08 24.52
N ARG A 34 -51.73 -17.67 23.36
CA ARG A 34 -51.01 -16.95 22.32
C ARG A 34 -51.62 -15.55 22.19
N ILE A 35 -50.77 -14.53 22.15
CA ILE A 35 -51.17 -13.14 21.94
C ILE A 35 -50.38 -12.62 20.73
N HIS A 36 -51.12 -12.17 19.71
CA HIS A 36 -50.55 -11.54 18.52
C HIS A 36 -50.72 -10.03 18.67
N ALA A 37 -49.62 -9.27 18.61
CA ALA A 37 -49.60 -7.85 18.90
C ALA A 37 -48.83 -7.09 17.82
N ILE A 38 -49.28 -5.86 17.53
CA ILE A 38 -48.54 -4.88 16.74
C ILE A 38 -48.34 -3.61 17.57
N PHE A 39 -47.14 -3.05 17.46
CA PHE A 39 -46.78 -1.80 18.11
C PHE A 39 -46.74 -0.72 17.03
N ALA A 40 -47.76 0.13 17.03
CA ALA A 40 -47.86 1.24 16.09
C ALA A 40 -47.05 2.42 16.63
N GLY A 41 -45.83 2.61 16.11
CA GLY A 41 -45.09 3.85 16.33
C GLY A 41 -45.79 4.99 15.61
N SER A 42 -46.37 5.93 16.36
CA SER A 42 -46.73 7.24 15.81
C SER A 42 -45.47 8.05 15.47
N GLY A 43 -45.62 9.17 14.76
CA GLY A 43 -44.51 10.09 14.49
C GLY A 43 -43.90 10.74 15.74
N GLU A 44 -44.55 10.61 16.90
CA GLU A 44 -44.07 11.09 18.21
C GLU A 44 -43.56 9.94 19.09
N ASP A 45 -43.85 8.68 18.76
CA ASP A 45 -43.30 7.51 19.45
C ASP A 45 -41.84 7.30 19.03
N LEU A 46 -40.94 7.99 19.75
CA LEU A 46 -39.57 7.56 19.90
C LEU A 46 -39.57 6.19 20.57
N HIS A 47 -39.72 5.13 19.75
CA HIS A 47 -39.34 3.76 20.10
C HIS A 47 -37.83 3.73 20.32
N GLU A 48 -37.41 4.17 21.51
CA GLU A 48 -36.05 4.10 21.99
C GLU A 48 -35.65 2.62 22.02
N ARG A 49 -34.85 2.21 21.04
CA ARG A 49 -34.53 0.80 20.75
C ARG A 49 -33.96 0.05 21.96
N SER A 50 -33.38 0.80 22.91
CA SER A 50 -32.87 0.37 24.20
C SER A 50 -33.93 -0.21 25.16
N ILE A 51 -35.18 0.26 25.09
CA ILE A 51 -36.24 -0.03 26.08
C ILE A 51 -37.13 -1.21 25.65
N GLY A 52 -37.25 -1.46 24.34
CA GLY A 52 -38.09 -2.52 23.78
C GLY A 52 -39.60 -2.20 23.81
N ALA A 53 -40.42 -3.23 23.62
CA ALA A 53 -41.88 -3.10 23.57
C ALA A 53 -42.59 -3.18 24.94
N TYR A 54 -41.90 -3.73 25.94
CA TYR A 54 -42.36 -3.87 27.33
C TYR A 54 -41.18 -3.70 28.27
N SER A 55 -41.43 -3.16 29.47
CA SER A 55 -40.40 -2.95 30.49
C SER A 55 -40.92 -3.43 31.85
N SER A 56 -40.07 -4.09 32.64
CA SER A 56 -40.48 -4.61 33.94
C SER A 56 -40.57 -3.50 34.99
N ILE A 57 -41.61 -3.53 35.83
CA ILE A 57 -41.73 -2.67 37.02
C ILE A 57 -40.50 -2.86 37.91
N ASN A 58 -39.99 -4.09 38.03
CA ASN A 58 -38.80 -4.40 38.81
C ASN A 58 -37.55 -3.69 38.29
N ASP A 59 -37.43 -3.49 36.97
CA ASP A 59 -36.30 -2.80 36.37
C ASP A 59 -36.42 -1.27 36.51
N MET A 60 -37.64 -0.74 36.38
CA MET A 60 -37.92 0.68 36.69
C MET A 60 -37.68 1.00 38.17
N LEU A 61 -37.96 0.05 39.07
CA LEU A 61 -37.85 0.24 40.51
C LEU A 61 -36.41 0.08 41.00
N LEU A 62 -35.73 -1.02 40.64
CA LEU A 62 -34.36 -1.30 41.10
C LEU A 62 -33.28 -0.54 40.31
N GLY A 63 -33.66 0.28 39.33
CA GLY A 63 -32.77 1.24 38.66
C GLY A 63 -32.49 2.52 39.46
N PHE A 64 -33.17 2.75 40.59
CA PHE A 64 -32.89 3.85 41.51
C PHE A 64 -31.88 3.44 42.59
N ASP A 65 -31.03 4.37 43.03
CA ASP A 65 -30.07 4.13 44.11
C ASP A 65 -30.76 3.68 45.41
N PRO A 66 -30.15 2.76 46.19
CA PRO A 66 -30.73 2.26 47.45
C PRO A 66 -31.10 3.37 48.44
N VAL A 67 -30.35 4.48 48.49
CA VAL A 67 -30.64 5.63 49.36
C VAL A 67 -31.95 6.33 48.94
N ILE A 68 -32.21 6.43 47.63
CA ILE A 68 -33.46 6.98 47.09
C ILE A 68 -34.62 6.05 47.43
N LEU A 69 -34.45 4.73 47.25
CA LEU A 69 -35.47 3.73 47.56
C LEU A 69 -35.81 3.68 49.06
N GLN A 70 -34.81 3.64 49.95
CA GLN A 70 -35.02 3.71 51.40
C GLN A 70 -35.81 4.96 51.79
N SER A 71 -35.44 6.13 51.25
CA SER A 71 -36.08 7.41 51.53
C SER A 71 -37.51 7.51 50.99
N ALA A 72 -37.74 7.03 49.76
CA ALA A 72 -39.03 7.12 49.07
C ALA A 72 -40.08 6.16 49.65
N PHE A 73 -39.67 4.94 50.06
CA PHE A 73 -40.57 3.95 50.66
C PHE A 73 -40.61 4.00 52.19
N GLN A 74 -39.73 4.77 52.83
CA GLN A 74 -39.57 4.85 54.29
C GLN A 74 -39.30 3.48 54.92
N VAL A 75 -38.41 2.70 54.28
CA VAL A 75 -38.00 1.35 54.71
C VAL A 75 -36.52 1.31 55.06
N SER A 76 -36.14 0.40 55.95
CA SER A 76 -34.74 0.17 56.33
C SER A 76 -33.92 -0.44 55.19
N GLU A 77 -32.62 -0.16 55.18
CA GLU A 77 -31.62 -0.71 54.26
C GLU A 77 -31.78 -2.20 53.94
N GLY A 78 -31.86 -3.06 54.96
CA GLY A 78 -32.03 -4.52 54.78
C GLY A 78 -33.30 -4.96 54.03
N VAL A 79 -34.32 -4.09 53.88
CA VAL A 79 -35.48 -4.35 53.01
C VAL A 79 -35.12 -4.09 51.55
N ILE A 80 -34.35 -3.04 51.27
CA ILE A 80 -33.87 -2.74 49.91
C ILE A 80 -32.77 -3.72 49.49
N GLU A 81 -31.81 -4.04 50.36
CA GLU A 81 -30.86 -5.14 50.14
C GLU A 81 -31.60 -6.46 49.91
N GLY A 82 -32.65 -6.73 50.70
CA GLY A 82 -33.52 -7.89 50.57
C GLY A 82 -34.35 -7.95 49.28
N LEU A 83 -34.33 -6.89 48.46
CA LEU A 83 -34.89 -6.84 47.10
C LEU A 83 -33.79 -6.89 46.03
N THR A 84 -32.72 -6.09 46.16
CA THR A 84 -31.64 -5.97 45.16
C THR A 84 -30.71 -7.18 45.12
N SER A 85 -30.54 -7.91 46.23
CA SER A 85 -29.71 -9.12 46.32
C SER A 85 -30.34 -10.36 45.67
N ARG A 86 -31.61 -10.30 45.27
CA ARG A 86 -32.31 -11.46 44.68
C ARG A 86 -31.97 -11.62 43.21
N VAL A 87 -31.86 -12.88 42.76
CA VAL A 87 -31.81 -13.20 41.33
C VAL A 87 -33.12 -12.72 40.68
N LYS A 88 -33.00 -11.80 39.72
CA LYS A 88 -34.12 -11.26 38.96
C LYS A 88 -34.91 -12.40 38.28
N PRO A 89 -36.24 -12.50 38.51
CA PRO A 89 -37.06 -13.50 37.84
C PRO A 89 -37.23 -13.18 36.34
N PRO A 90 -37.47 -14.19 35.48
CA PRO A 90 -37.86 -13.97 34.09
C PRO A 90 -39.20 -13.23 33.99
N ALA A 91 -39.42 -12.50 32.89
CA ALA A 91 -40.64 -11.73 32.67
C ALA A 91 -41.94 -12.57 32.57
N ILE A 92 -41.80 -13.89 32.37
CA ILE A 92 -42.90 -14.86 32.48
C ILE A 92 -42.45 -15.90 33.51
N VAL A 93 -43.21 -16.03 34.60
CA VAL A 93 -42.98 -17.00 35.68
C VAL A 93 -44.05 -18.09 35.69
N HIS A 94 -43.77 -19.23 36.32
CA HIS A 94 -44.81 -20.21 36.62
C HIS A 94 -45.77 -19.63 37.68
N GLY A 95 -47.07 -19.55 37.35
CA GLY A 95 -48.09 -19.04 38.25
C GLY A 95 -48.25 -19.89 39.51
N VAL A 96 -48.46 -19.23 40.65
CA VAL A 96 -48.50 -19.87 41.98
C VAL A 96 -49.90 -20.45 42.26
N PRO A 97 -50.03 -21.65 42.86
CA PRO A 97 -51.32 -22.25 43.15
C PRO A 97 -52.30 -21.36 43.93
N LYS A 98 -53.60 -21.58 43.71
CA LYS A 98 -54.71 -20.74 44.21
C LYS A 98 -54.71 -20.57 45.75
N THR A 99 -54.07 -21.46 46.50
CA THR A 99 -53.89 -21.38 47.97
C THR A 99 -52.91 -20.30 48.44
N MET A 100 -52.00 -19.82 47.59
CA MET A 100 -51.10 -18.68 47.91
C MET A 100 -51.59 -17.35 47.32
N ARG A 101 -52.85 -17.27 46.86
CA ARG A 101 -53.40 -16.04 46.26
C ARG A 101 -53.36 -14.83 47.20
N SER A 102 -53.42 -15.02 48.51
CA SER A 102 -53.31 -13.91 49.47
C SER A 102 -51.97 -13.17 49.46
N PHE A 103 -50.91 -13.77 48.88
CA PHE A 103 -49.66 -13.06 48.60
C PHE A 103 -49.81 -12.10 47.41
N TRP A 104 -50.54 -12.52 46.37
CA TRP A 104 -50.85 -11.69 45.19
C TRP A 104 -52.00 -10.70 45.44
N GLU A 105 -52.85 -10.93 46.43
CA GLU A 105 -53.81 -9.92 46.93
C GLU A 105 -53.08 -8.77 47.62
N TRP A 106 -51.96 -9.05 48.30
CA TRP A 106 -51.04 -8.02 48.81
C TRP A 106 -50.29 -7.30 47.69
N GLU A 107 -49.93 -8.00 46.59
CA GLU A 107 -49.35 -7.33 45.42
C GLU A 107 -50.38 -6.50 44.63
N GLU A 108 -51.64 -6.93 44.52
CA GLU A 108 -52.73 -6.05 44.05
C GLU A 108 -52.90 -4.85 45.00
N HIS A 109 -52.71 -5.00 46.31
CA HIS A 109 -52.73 -3.88 47.26
C HIS A 109 -51.56 -2.91 47.01
N PHE A 110 -50.34 -3.43 46.83
CA PHE A 110 -49.12 -2.70 46.47
C PHE A 110 -49.32 -1.93 45.15
N MET A 111 -49.77 -2.59 44.09
CA MET A 111 -50.11 -1.97 42.81
C MET A 111 -51.25 -0.93 42.92
N ASN A 112 -52.24 -1.17 43.77
CA ASN A 112 -53.27 -0.18 44.10
C ASN A 112 -52.72 0.98 44.96
N LEU A 113 -51.54 0.87 45.56
CA LEU A 113 -50.86 1.95 46.30
C LEU A 113 -50.13 2.88 45.32
N PHE A 114 -49.27 2.32 44.45
CA PHE A 114 -48.60 3.08 43.37
C PHE A 114 -49.61 3.83 42.49
N THR A 115 -50.71 3.18 42.13
CA THR A 115 -51.75 3.79 41.27
C THR A 115 -52.75 4.69 42.01
N LYS A 116 -52.57 4.94 43.33
CA LYS A 116 -53.33 5.93 44.11
C LYS A 116 -52.47 7.09 44.63
N GLY A 117 -51.15 6.93 44.70
CA GLY A 117 -50.24 7.89 45.34
C GLY A 117 -50.14 9.27 44.67
N GLY A 118 -50.61 9.43 43.43
CA GLY A 118 -50.53 10.70 42.70
C GLY A 118 -51.79 11.04 41.91
N GLN A 119 -52.33 12.24 42.15
CA GLN A 119 -53.15 12.96 41.16
C GLN A 119 -52.24 13.54 40.06
N GLY A 120 -51.43 12.67 39.43
CA GLY A 120 -50.59 12.98 38.28
C GLY A 120 -51.39 12.94 36.99
N MET A 121 -51.00 13.75 36.01
CA MET A 121 -51.76 14.15 34.81
C MET A 121 -51.90 13.05 33.73
N TYR A 122 -52.33 11.85 34.12
CA TYR A 122 -52.65 10.74 33.22
C TYR A 122 -54.16 10.60 33.03
N HIS A 123 -54.58 10.27 31.80
CA HIS A 123 -55.95 10.45 31.34
C HIS A 123 -56.92 9.39 31.90
N LEU A 124 -57.30 9.50 33.18
CA LEU A 124 -58.34 8.68 33.82
C LEU A 124 -59.71 8.92 33.19
N GLU A 125 -59.99 8.25 32.06
CA GLU A 125 -61.32 8.26 31.44
C GLU A 125 -62.40 7.86 32.44
N ASN A 126 -63.47 8.66 32.46
CA ASN A 126 -64.52 8.66 33.47
C ASN A 126 -65.05 7.27 33.87
N LYS A 127 -65.36 7.12 35.17
CA LYS A 127 -65.94 5.93 35.81
C LYS A 127 -67.34 5.59 35.25
N LYS A 128 -67.43 5.06 34.03
CA LYS A 128 -68.64 4.46 33.43
C LYS A 128 -68.43 3.65 32.14
N LYS A 129 -67.34 3.85 31.38
CA LYS A 129 -67.07 3.05 30.17
C LYS A 129 -66.70 1.60 30.53
N LYS A 130 -67.52 0.63 30.10
CA LYS A 130 -67.20 -0.80 30.11
C LYS A 130 -65.94 -1.04 29.28
N ILE A 131 -65.08 -1.97 29.71
CA ILE A 131 -63.93 -2.42 28.89
C ILE A 131 -64.51 -3.18 27.69
N SER A 132 -64.32 -2.65 26.50
CA SER A 132 -64.74 -3.28 25.24
C SER A 132 -63.57 -4.04 24.62
N THR A 133 -63.61 -5.36 24.69
CA THR A 133 -63.01 -6.22 23.66
C THR A 133 -63.94 -6.28 22.44
N PHE A 134 -63.41 -6.72 21.30
CA PHE A 134 -64.21 -7.14 20.15
C PHE A 134 -63.80 -8.56 19.79
N ASN A 135 -64.71 -9.53 19.81
CA ASN A 135 -64.37 -10.92 19.49
C ASN A 135 -64.59 -11.23 18.01
N ILE A 136 -63.52 -11.67 17.33
CA ILE A 136 -63.50 -12.01 15.90
C ILE A 136 -64.30 -13.28 15.59
N GLN A 137 -64.40 -14.23 16.52
CA GLN A 137 -65.14 -15.48 16.32
C GLN A 137 -66.65 -15.24 16.44
N ASP A 138 -67.07 -14.53 17.49
CA ASP A 138 -68.48 -14.20 17.79
C ASP A 138 -69.12 -13.17 16.83
N ALA A 139 -68.33 -12.44 16.03
CA ALA A 139 -68.81 -11.36 15.17
C ALA A 139 -69.31 -11.81 13.80
N ASP A 140 -70.25 -11.06 13.22
CA ASP A 140 -70.68 -11.20 11.82
C ASP A 140 -69.48 -11.06 10.86
N LYS A 141 -69.51 -11.79 9.73
CA LYS A 141 -68.45 -11.76 8.70
C LYS A 141 -68.72 -10.64 7.69
N ASP A 142 -67.69 -9.95 7.19
CA ASP A 142 -67.86 -8.99 6.09
C ASP A 142 -68.08 -9.73 4.75
N VAL A 143 -67.55 -10.96 4.62
CA VAL A 143 -67.74 -11.87 3.47
C VAL A 143 -67.78 -13.32 3.97
N GLU A 144 -68.70 -14.14 3.48
CA GLU A 144 -68.79 -15.58 3.77
C GLU A 144 -69.43 -16.35 2.60
N ASN A 145 -68.83 -17.47 2.18
CA ASN A 145 -69.37 -18.42 1.21
C ASN A 145 -68.73 -19.82 1.40
N CYS A 146 -69.00 -20.76 0.48
CA CYS A 146 -68.46 -22.13 0.54
C CYS A 146 -66.91 -22.21 0.55
N ASN A 147 -66.25 -21.16 0.07
CA ASN A 147 -64.79 -21.11 -0.08
C ASN A 147 -64.11 -20.45 1.14
N GLY A 148 -64.87 -19.89 2.08
CA GLY A 148 -64.32 -19.31 3.29
C GLY A 148 -65.07 -18.08 3.80
N TRP A 149 -64.42 -17.35 4.70
CA TRP A 149 -64.92 -16.08 5.22
C TRP A 149 -63.80 -15.08 5.51
N SER A 150 -64.17 -13.80 5.60
CA SER A 150 -63.30 -12.73 6.07
C SER A 150 -64.07 -11.66 6.86
N LEU A 151 -63.36 -10.96 7.75
CA LEU A 151 -63.92 -9.82 8.50
C LEU A 151 -62.85 -8.80 8.90
N THR A 152 -63.24 -7.52 9.03
CA THR A 152 -62.36 -6.40 9.38
C THR A 152 -62.85 -5.63 10.62
N VAL A 153 -62.06 -5.65 11.68
CA VAL A 153 -62.24 -4.85 12.90
C VAL A 153 -61.62 -3.47 12.71
N THR A 154 -62.46 -2.47 12.41
CA THR A 154 -62.07 -1.05 12.29
C THR A 154 -62.42 -0.26 13.55
N ARG A 155 -62.06 1.03 13.59
CA ARG A 155 -62.49 1.97 14.64
C ARG A 155 -64.02 2.18 14.74
N LYS A 156 -64.80 1.69 13.77
CA LYS A 156 -66.27 1.62 13.86
C LYS A 156 -66.73 0.44 14.72
N ASN A 157 -66.07 -0.70 14.59
CA ASN A 157 -66.34 -1.94 15.31
C ASN A 157 -65.82 -1.86 16.77
N LEU A 158 -64.59 -1.35 16.92
CA LEU A 158 -63.92 -1.18 18.21
C LEU A 158 -63.36 0.24 18.34
N HIS A 159 -64.08 1.13 19.04
CA HIS A 159 -63.68 2.54 19.21
C HIS A 159 -62.27 2.72 19.81
N ALA A 160 -61.75 1.73 20.56
CA ALA A 160 -60.39 1.76 21.08
C ALA A 160 -59.31 1.90 19.98
N LEU A 161 -59.57 1.42 18.75
CA LEU A 161 -58.68 1.57 17.59
C LEU A 161 -58.64 3.00 17.01
N LYS A 162 -59.46 3.93 17.52
CA LYS A 162 -59.41 5.34 17.10
C LYS A 162 -58.07 5.96 17.52
N GLY A 163 -57.31 6.46 16.53
CA GLY A 163 -56.00 7.05 16.79
C GLY A 163 -54.92 6.02 17.17
N SER A 164 -55.02 4.77 16.69
CA SER A 164 -53.85 3.88 16.55
C SER A 164 -53.34 3.83 15.11
N GLU A 165 -54.09 4.37 14.15
CA GLU A 165 -53.94 4.15 12.70
C GLU A 165 -54.02 2.66 12.26
N ILE A 166 -54.19 1.70 13.19
CA ILE A 166 -54.29 0.26 12.93
C ILE A 166 -55.74 -0.24 12.93
N GLY A 167 -56.05 -1.14 12.00
CA GLY A 167 -57.18 -2.06 12.02
C GLY A 167 -56.72 -3.52 12.14
N VAL A 168 -57.63 -4.43 12.45
CA VAL A 168 -57.36 -5.89 12.49
C VAL A 168 -58.28 -6.58 11.49
N PHE A 169 -57.81 -7.62 10.81
CA PHE A 169 -58.65 -8.46 9.95
C PHE A 169 -58.32 -9.93 10.14
N MET A 170 -59.26 -10.82 9.82
CA MET A 170 -59.03 -12.25 9.77
C MET A 170 -59.66 -12.83 8.51
N VAL A 171 -58.96 -13.77 7.89
CA VAL A 171 -59.39 -14.53 6.70
C VAL A 171 -59.26 -16.01 7.02
N ASN A 172 -60.21 -16.81 6.53
CA ASN A 172 -60.19 -18.26 6.59
C ASN A 172 -60.64 -18.81 5.24
N LEU A 173 -59.72 -19.42 4.50
CA LEU A 173 -59.95 -20.03 3.19
C LEU A 173 -60.07 -21.55 3.35
N THR A 174 -61.10 -22.15 2.74
CA THR A 174 -61.23 -23.62 2.69
C THR A 174 -60.18 -24.23 1.74
N LYS A 175 -60.12 -25.56 1.64
CA LYS A 175 -59.08 -26.24 0.85
C LYS A 175 -59.23 -25.90 -0.63
N GLY A 176 -58.15 -25.49 -1.29
CA GLY A 176 -58.19 -25.05 -2.69
C GLY A 176 -58.94 -23.74 -2.95
N ALA A 177 -59.31 -22.97 -1.92
CA ALA A 177 -59.93 -21.66 -2.08
C ALA A 177 -58.89 -20.52 -2.20
N MET A 178 -59.28 -19.41 -2.84
CA MET A 178 -58.50 -18.18 -2.86
C MET A 178 -59.29 -16.98 -2.35
N MET A 179 -58.62 -16.04 -1.70
CA MET A 179 -59.03 -14.64 -1.76
C MET A 179 -58.70 -14.14 -3.18
N GLY A 180 -59.73 -13.70 -3.92
CA GLY A 180 -59.59 -13.32 -5.32
C GLY A 180 -58.58 -12.18 -5.53
N PRO A 181 -57.97 -12.04 -6.72
CA PRO A 181 -56.94 -11.04 -6.96
C PRO A 181 -57.46 -9.62 -6.68
N HIS A 182 -56.81 -8.89 -5.78
CA HIS A 182 -57.25 -7.56 -5.31
C HIS A 182 -56.07 -6.69 -4.87
N TRP A 183 -56.29 -5.38 -4.73
CA TRP A 183 -55.31 -4.49 -4.08
C TRP A 183 -55.95 -3.62 -3.01
N ASN A 184 -55.11 -3.15 -2.09
CA ASN A 184 -55.52 -2.33 -0.96
C ASN A 184 -55.26 -0.84 -1.21
N PRO A 185 -56.30 0.00 -1.38
CA PRO A 185 -56.12 1.38 -1.82
C PRO A 185 -55.71 2.34 -0.69
N THR A 186 -55.84 1.96 0.59
CA THR A 186 -55.52 2.85 1.73
C THR A 186 -54.59 2.26 2.79
N ALA A 187 -54.28 0.96 2.75
CA ALA A 187 -53.47 0.30 3.77
C ALA A 187 -52.47 -0.71 3.21
N THR A 188 -51.36 -0.87 3.93
CA THR A 188 -50.53 -2.08 3.92
C THR A 188 -51.16 -3.11 4.84
N GLU A 189 -51.02 -4.39 4.51
CA GLU A 189 -51.44 -5.50 5.36
C GLU A 189 -50.21 -6.26 5.88
N ILE A 190 -50.24 -6.60 7.17
CA ILE A 190 -49.20 -7.37 7.87
C ILE A 190 -49.90 -8.56 8.54
N SER A 191 -49.81 -9.72 7.89
CA SER A 191 -50.55 -10.94 8.21
C SER A 191 -49.66 -11.98 8.87
N MET A 192 -50.24 -12.79 9.75
CA MET A 192 -49.64 -13.98 10.33
C MET A 192 -50.53 -15.20 10.07
N ALA A 193 -49.95 -16.28 9.57
CA ALA A 193 -50.66 -17.54 9.38
C ALA A 193 -50.93 -18.21 10.73
N LEU A 194 -52.21 -18.55 10.98
CA LEU A 194 -52.69 -19.14 12.23
C LEU A 194 -53.08 -20.62 12.11
N LYS A 195 -53.40 -21.07 10.89
CA LYS A 195 -53.66 -22.48 10.59
C LYS A 195 -53.31 -22.81 9.13
N GLY A 196 -52.71 -23.97 8.91
CA GLY A 196 -52.46 -24.53 7.59
C GLY A 196 -51.37 -23.79 6.80
N GLN A 197 -51.37 -24.02 5.48
CA GLN A 197 -50.40 -23.48 4.53
C GLN A 197 -51.09 -22.80 3.36
N GLY A 198 -50.46 -21.77 2.79
CA GLY A 198 -50.97 -21.05 1.63
C GLY A 198 -49.88 -20.49 0.74
N MET A 199 -50.21 -20.27 -0.53
CA MET A 199 -49.39 -19.48 -1.45
C MET A 199 -49.91 -18.04 -1.49
N VAL A 200 -49.00 -17.08 -1.47
CA VAL A 200 -49.29 -15.66 -1.70
C VAL A 200 -48.55 -15.22 -2.95
N GLN A 201 -49.29 -14.63 -3.89
CA GLN A 201 -48.74 -13.94 -5.05
C GLN A 201 -48.94 -12.44 -4.87
N VAL A 202 -47.90 -11.66 -5.11
CA VAL A 202 -47.91 -10.19 -5.06
C VAL A 202 -47.36 -9.65 -6.38
N VAL A 203 -48.09 -8.72 -6.99
CA VAL A 203 -47.73 -8.04 -8.23
C VAL A 203 -47.16 -6.66 -7.89
N CYS A 204 -46.03 -6.30 -8.50
CA CYS A 204 -45.54 -4.93 -8.48
C CYS A 204 -46.34 -4.08 -9.49
N PRO A 205 -46.94 -2.95 -9.08
CA PRO A 205 -47.70 -2.08 -9.99
C PRO A 205 -46.83 -1.09 -10.80
N SER A 206 -45.49 -1.23 -10.80
CA SER A 206 -44.57 -0.29 -11.47
C SER A 206 -44.59 -0.47 -12.99
N THR A 207 -44.78 0.62 -13.71
CA THR A 207 -44.53 0.73 -15.17
C THR A 207 -43.12 1.21 -15.51
N ALA A 208 -42.32 1.56 -14.51
CA ALA A 208 -40.93 2.00 -14.67
C ALA A 208 -39.95 0.88 -14.29
N ASN A 209 -38.82 0.82 -15.00
CA ASN A 209 -37.68 -0.06 -14.72
C ASN A 209 -36.90 0.38 -13.46
N ILE A 210 -37.61 0.49 -12.33
CA ILE A 210 -37.03 0.65 -11.00
C ILE A 210 -36.74 -0.76 -10.48
N SER A 211 -35.47 -1.06 -10.23
CA SER A 211 -34.95 -2.40 -9.91
C SER A 211 -35.60 -3.09 -8.71
N ASP A 212 -36.20 -2.31 -7.82
CA ASP A 212 -36.45 -2.70 -6.43
C ASP A 212 -37.85 -3.31 -6.21
N CYS A 213 -38.71 -3.29 -7.22
CA CYS A 213 -40.09 -3.72 -7.16
C CYS A 213 -40.36 -4.82 -8.21
N GLN A 214 -40.30 -6.07 -7.76
CA GLN A 214 -40.53 -7.26 -8.56
C GLN A 214 -41.83 -7.96 -8.15
N ASN A 215 -42.43 -8.72 -9.07
CA ASN A 215 -43.50 -9.66 -8.73
C ASN A 215 -42.93 -10.77 -7.82
N LYS A 216 -43.65 -11.14 -6.76
CA LYS A 216 -43.23 -12.18 -5.81
C LYS A 216 -44.28 -13.28 -5.68
N LYS A 217 -43.80 -14.51 -5.53
CA LYS A 217 -44.56 -15.68 -5.10
C LYS A 217 -43.86 -16.20 -3.84
N PHE A 218 -44.61 -16.61 -2.82
CA PHE A 218 -44.04 -17.26 -1.66
C PHE A 218 -45.08 -18.13 -0.95
N ARG A 219 -44.60 -19.22 -0.35
CA ARG A 219 -45.36 -20.07 0.57
C ARG A 219 -45.35 -19.45 1.97
N VAL A 220 -46.40 -19.73 2.73
CA VAL A 220 -46.61 -19.27 4.11
C VAL A 220 -47.19 -20.43 4.92
N GLU A 221 -46.60 -20.73 6.08
CA GLU A 221 -47.00 -21.81 6.99
C GLU A 221 -47.31 -21.31 8.42
N GLU A 222 -47.82 -22.16 9.31
CA GLU A 222 -48.25 -21.74 10.66
C GLU A 222 -47.16 -21.03 11.48
N GLY A 223 -47.39 -19.74 11.77
CA GLY A 223 -46.47 -18.87 12.50
C GLY A 223 -45.70 -17.89 11.62
N ASP A 224 -45.66 -18.08 10.30
CA ASP A 224 -45.04 -17.13 9.37
C ASP A 224 -45.75 -15.78 9.36
N ILE A 225 -44.97 -14.71 9.17
CA ILE A 225 -45.45 -13.35 8.99
C ILE A 225 -45.15 -12.90 7.56
N PHE A 226 -46.18 -12.44 6.85
CA PHE A 226 -46.06 -11.85 5.52
C PHE A 226 -46.69 -10.46 5.49
N ALA A 227 -46.14 -9.57 4.65
CA ALA A 227 -46.66 -8.23 4.48
C ALA A 227 -46.87 -7.92 2.99
N VAL A 228 -48.01 -7.31 2.66
CA VAL A 228 -48.29 -6.81 1.32
C VAL A 228 -48.51 -5.30 1.37
N PRO A 229 -47.64 -4.49 0.73
CA PRO A 229 -47.76 -3.04 0.78
C PRO A 229 -49.03 -2.54 0.09
N ARG A 230 -49.49 -1.37 0.52
CA ARG A 230 -50.55 -0.59 -0.15
C ARG A 230 -50.32 -0.52 -1.67
N LEU A 231 -51.41 -0.52 -2.45
CA LEU A 231 -51.44 -0.47 -3.93
C LEU A 231 -50.87 -1.68 -4.68
N HIS A 232 -50.33 -2.71 -4.01
CA HIS A 232 -49.86 -3.92 -4.69
C HIS A 232 -51.03 -4.90 -4.88
N PRO A 233 -51.34 -5.35 -6.12
CA PRO A 233 -52.29 -6.42 -6.33
C PRO A 233 -51.77 -7.75 -5.79
N MET A 234 -52.65 -8.54 -5.17
CA MET A 234 -52.30 -9.78 -4.50
C MET A 234 -53.41 -10.83 -4.59
N ALA A 235 -53.03 -12.09 -4.44
CA ALA A 235 -53.94 -13.19 -4.15
C ALA A 235 -53.35 -14.04 -3.01
N GLN A 236 -54.20 -14.49 -2.09
CA GLN A 236 -53.83 -15.50 -1.08
C GLN A 236 -54.64 -16.78 -1.35
N ILE A 237 -53.97 -17.92 -1.41
CA ILE A 237 -54.51 -19.17 -1.97
C ILE A 237 -54.20 -20.32 -1.02
N ALA A 238 -55.20 -21.06 -0.58
CA ALA A 238 -55.04 -22.29 0.19
C ALA A 238 -54.62 -23.45 -0.73
N PHE A 239 -53.81 -24.37 -0.19
CA PHE A 239 -53.54 -25.65 -0.84
C PHE A 239 -54.76 -26.59 -0.77
N ASN A 240 -54.75 -27.65 -1.57
CA ASN A 240 -55.79 -28.68 -1.54
C ASN A 240 -55.71 -29.55 -0.27
N ASN A 241 -54.58 -29.57 0.44
CA ASN A 241 -54.34 -30.45 1.58
C ASN A 241 -54.98 -29.94 2.89
N ASP A 242 -54.99 -28.63 3.16
CA ASP A 242 -55.58 -28.03 4.36
C ASP A 242 -56.08 -26.59 4.13
N SER A 243 -56.98 -26.14 5.01
CA SER A 243 -57.56 -24.78 5.00
C SER A 243 -56.58 -23.75 5.56
N PHE A 244 -56.39 -22.63 4.84
CA PHE A 244 -55.46 -21.57 5.20
C PHE A 244 -56.18 -20.44 5.94
N ALA A 245 -55.83 -20.22 7.21
CA ALA A 245 -56.39 -19.14 8.02
C ALA A 245 -55.30 -18.21 8.54
N PHE A 246 -55.48 -16.90 8.35
CA PHE A 246 -54.54 -15.87 8.78
C PHE A 246 -55.22 -14.68 9.44
N LEU A 247 -54.53 -14.09 10.41
CA LEU A 247 -54.92 -12.88 11.15
C LEU A 247 -53.91 -11.80 10.80
N GLY A 248 -54.36 -10.60 10.46
CA GLY A 248 -53.47 -9.51 10.11
C GLY A 248 -53.86 -8.16 10.68
N PHE A 249 -52.87 -7.28 10.65
CA PHE A 249 -52.99 -5.87 11.01
C PHE A 249 -52.97 -5.04 9.73
N SER A 250 -53.96 -4.17 9.57
CA SER A 250 -54.06 -3.23 8.46
C SER A 250 -53.56 -1.88 8.92
N THR A 251 -52.72 -1.19 8.14
CA THR A 251 -52.23 0.16 8.46
C THR A 251 -53.29 1.26 8.21
N THR A 252 -54.55 0.94 8.47
CA THR A 252 -55.63 1.94 8.58
C THR A 252 -56.65 1.51 9.64
N SER A 253 -57.01 2.44 10.54
CA SER A 253 -58.12 2.24 11.49
C SER A 253 -59.51 2.47 10.86
N LYS A 254 -59.57 2.77 9.55
CA LYS A 254 -60.79 3.08 8.76
C LYS A 254 -61.25 1.83 7.99
N LYS A 255 -62.37 1.88 7.26
CA LYS A 255 -62.65 0.85 6.23
C LYS A 255 -61.68 1.10 5.05
N ASN A 256 -60.96 0.06 4.63
CA ASN A 256 -59.95 0.12 3.57
C ASN A 256 -60.54 0.01 2.16
N TYR A 257 -61.65 -0.71 1.99
CA TYR A 257 -62.30 -0.99 0.70
C TYR A 257 -61.35 -1.63 -0.34
N PRO A 258 -60.90 -2.88 -0.14
CA PRO A 258 -60.11 -3.62 -1.14
C PRO A 258 -60.79 -3.60 -2.52
N GLN A 259 -60.00 -3.48 -3.58
CA GLN A 259 -60.48 -3.39 -4.96
C GLN A 259 -60.15 -4.70 -5.67
N PHE A 260 -61.17 -5.44 -6.09
CA PHE A 260 -61.01 -6.76 -6.71
C PHE A 260 -60.84 -6.64 -8.24
N LEU A 261 -60.12 -7.58 -8.84
CA LEU A 261 -59.86 -7.67 -10.28
C LEU A 261 -60.65 -8.82 -10.93
N ALA A 262 -61.12 -9.80 -10.16
CA ALA A 262 -61.92 -10.93 -10.63
C ALA A 262 -63.15 -11.17 -9.73
N GLY A 263 -64.13 -11.92 -10.25
CA GLY A 263 -65.41 -12.17 -9.59
C GLY A 263 -66.37 -10.97 -9.63
N GLN A 264 -67.58 -11.17 -9.11
CA GLN A 264 -68.67 -10.19 -9.18
C GLN A 264 -68.39 -8.85 -8.46
N ALA A 265 -67.37 -8.77 -7.59
CA ALA A 265 -66.89 -7.51 -7.01
C ALA A 265 -65.78 -6.82 -7.83
N SER A 266 -65.42 -7.35 -9.01
CA SER A 266 -64.35 -6.80 -9.85
C SER A 266 -64.65 -5.37 -10.30
N VAL A 267 -63.67 -4.49 -10.15
CA VAL A 267 -63.72 -3.11 -10.67
C VAL A 267 -63.94 -3.05 -12.18
N LEU A 268 -63.64 -4.13 -12.90
CA LEU A 268 -63.84 -4.21 -14.35
C LEU A 268 -65.34 -4.13 -14.70
N HIS A 269 -66.25 -4.63 -13.84
CA HIS A 269 -67.70 -4.47 -14.06
C HIS A 269 -68.19 -3.01 -13.95
N ALA A 270 -67.38 -2.10 -13.42
CA ALA A 270 -67.69 -0.67 -13.31
C ALA A 270 -67.19 0.17 -14.50
N LEU A 271 -66.55 -0.45 -15.49
CA LEU A 271 -66.00 0.21 -16.69
C LEU A 271 -66.83 -0.13 -17.93
N ASP A 272 -66.89 0.80 -18.89
CA ASP A 272 -67.56 0.51 -20.17
C ASP A 272 -66.85 -0.63 -20.92
N LYS A 273 -67.66 -1.53 -21.48
CA LYS A 273 -67.19 -2.73 -22.16
C LYS A 273 -66.32 -2.44 -23.38
N ASN A 274 -66.60 -1.38 -24.12
CA ASN A 274 -65.81 -0.98 -25.29
C ASN A 274 -64.49 -0.31 -24.86
N VAL A 275 -64.50 0.42 -23.73
CA VAL A 275 -63.28 0.94 -23.09
C VAL A 275 -62.39 -0.22 -22.61
N LEU A 276 -62.96 -1.27 -22.01
CA LEU A 276 -62.22 -2.49 -21.67
C LEU A 276 -61.66 -3.19 -22.91
N ALA A 277 -62.46 -3.38 -23.95
CA ALA A 277 -62.03 -4.00 -25.21
C ALA A 277 -60.86 -3.24 -25.84
N ALA A 278 -60.92 -1.90 -25.86
CA ALA A 278 -59.83 -1.05 -26.31
C ALA A 278 -58.58 -1.15 -25.41
N ALA A 279 -58.75 -1.09 -24.08
CA ALA A 279 -57.65 -1.12 -23.11
C ALA A 279 -56.89 -2.46 -23.08
N PHE A 280 -57.59 -3.59 -23.25
CA PHE A 280 -57.00 -4.92 -23.34
C PHE A 280 -56.62 -5.33 -24.78
N ASN A 281 -56.86 -4.47 -25.79
CA ASN A 281 -56.71 -4.78 -27.21
C ASN A 281 -57.41 -6.11 -27.61
N ALA A 282 -58.64 -6.28 -27.13
CA ALA A 282 -59.42 -7.52 -27.19
C ALA A 282 -60.81 -7.28 -27.78
N SER A 283 -61.51 -8.34 -28.19
CA SER A 283 -62.89 -8.20 -28.70
C SER A 283 -63.90 -8.02 -27.56
N ASN A 284 -65.01 -7.34 -27.84
CA ASN A 284 -66.14 -7.23 -26.90
C ASN A 284 -66.62 -8.61 -26.40
N ALA A 285 -66.60 -9.66 -27.24
CA ALA A 285 -66.95 -11.02 -26.84
C ALA A 285 -65.89 -11.67 -25.94
N THR A 286 -64.61 -11.32 -26.11
CA THR A 286 -63.52 -11.76 -25.23
C THR A 286 -63.66 -11.13 -23.84
N ILE A 287 -64.10 -9.87 -23.75
CA ILE A 287 -64.41 -9.21 -22.47
C ILE A 287 -65.61 -9.89 -21.77
N ASP A 288 -66.66 -10.29 -22.50
CA ASP A 288 -67.75 -11.09 -21.91
C ASP A 288 -67.24 -12.42 -21.35
N GLN A 289 -66.42 -13.13 -22.12
CA GLN A 289 -65.82 -14.43 -21.74
C GLN A 289 -64.86 -14.31 -20.55
N LEU A 290 -64.23 -13.14 -20.34
CA LEU A 290 -63.39 -12.86 -19.18
C LEU A 290 -64.20 -12.59 -17.91
N LEU A 291 -65.30 -11.82 -18.03
CA LEU A 291 -66.03 -11.29 -16.87
C LEU A 291 -67.25 -12.11 -16.43
N SER A 292 -67.83 -12.91 -17.33
CA SER A 292 -69.07 -13.67 -17.07
C SER A 292 -68.91 -15.00 -16.31
N PRO A 293 -67.81 -15.78 -16.42
CA PRO A 293 -67.78 -17.14 -15.86
C PRO A 293 -67.76 -17.20 -14.33
N GLN A 294 -67.18 -16.22 -13.64
CA GLN A 294 -67.01 -16.28 -12.18
C GLN A 294 -68.23 -15.69 -11.46
N ALA A 295 -69.13 -16.57 -11.02
CA ALA A 295 -70.34 -16.23 -10.26
C ALA A 295 -70.05 -15.76 -8.82
N GLU A 296 -68.88 -16.08 -8.28
CA GLU A 296 -68.49 -15.74 -6.92
C GLU A 296 -67.89 -14.32 -6.84
N SER A 297 -68.00 -13.69 -5.67
CA SER A 297 -67.76 -12.24 -5.54
C SER A 297 -66.33 -11.87 -5.14
N ILE A 298 -65.79 -12.52 -4.09
CA ILE A 298 -64.55 -12.11 -3.40
C ILE A 298 -63.67 -13.31 -3.04
N ILE A 299 -64.23 -14.34 -2.39
CA ILE A 299 -63.53 -15.60 -2.09
C ILE A 299 -63.97 -16.62 -3.14
N LEU A 300 -63.02 -17.19 -3.89
CA LEU A 300 -63.25 -17.94 -5.13
C LEU A 300 -62.69 -19.36 -5.02
N GLU A 301 -63.25 -20.32 -5.76
CA GLU A 301 -62.59 -21.62 -5.96
C GLU A 301 -61.30 -21.44 -6.79
N CYS A 302 -60.20 -22.07 -6.38
CA CYS A 302 -58.94 -22.14 -7.12
C CYS A 302 -58.23 -23.49 -6.91
N THR A 303 -58.95 -24.59 -7.18
CA THR A 303 -58.48 -25.96 -6.97
C THR A 303 -57.14 -26.22 -7.70
N SER A 304 -56.16 -26.70 -6.93
CA SER A 304 -54.76 -26.89 -7.35
C SER A 304 -54.01 -25.63 -7.80
N CYS A 305 -54.44 -24.42 -7.44
CA CYS A 305 -53.72 -23.19 -7.81
C CYS A 305 -52.44 -22.98 -7.00
N ALA A 306 -52.45 -23.29 -5.69
CA ALA A 306 -51.26 -23.14 -4.84
C ALA A 306 -50.13 -24.05 -5.30
N GLU A 307 -50.43 -25.32 -5.55
CA GLU A 307 -49.49 -26.35 -6.02
C GLU A 307 -48.87 -25.99 -7.39
N LYS A 308 -49.64 -25.36 -8.28
CA LYS A 308 -49.13 -24.85 -9.57
C LYS A 308 -48.19 -23.65 -9.38
N LEU A 309 -48.54 -22.71 -8.49
CA LEU A 309 -47.72 -21.54 -8.21
C LEU A 309 -46.44 -21.89 -7.45
N GLU A 310 -46.49 -22.89 -6.57
CA GLU A 310 -45.33 -23.47 -5.91
C GLU A 310 -44.38 -24.07 -6.94
N LYS A 311 -44.86 -24.94 -7.83
CA LYS A 311 -44.03 -25.51 -8.90
C LYS A 311 -43.41 -24.45 -9.82
N ILE A 312 -44.16 -23.41 -10.19
CA ILE A 312 -43.64 -22.29 -11.00
C ILE A 312 -42.55 -21.52 -10.24
N MET A 313 -42.73 -21.30 -8.92
CA MET A 313 -41.75 -20.65 -8.06
C MET A 313 -40.48 -21.50 -7.91
N GLU A 314 -40.60 -22.82 -7.76
CA GLU A 314 -39.45 -23.75 -7.74
C GLU A 314 -38.68 -23.74 -9.07
N GLU A 315 -39.38 -23.80 -10.22
CA GLU A 315 -38.78 -23.69 -11.55
C GLU A 315 -38.10 -22.34 -11.79
N GLU A 316 -38.64 -21.23 -11.26
CA GLU A 316 -37.98 -19.92 -11.29
C GLU A 316 -36.68 -19.92 -10.45
N ILE A 317 -36.75 -20.41 -9.21
CA ILE A 317 -35.61 -20.50 -8.29
C ILE A 317 -34.50 -21.45 -8.82
N GLU A 318 -34.85 -22.50 -9.55
CA GLU A 318 -33.86 -23.40 -10.17
C GLU A 318 -33.12 -22.70 -11.31
N ARG A 319 -33.83 -22.03 -12.23
CA ARG A 319 -33.22 -21.26 -13.33
C ARG A 319 -32.35 -20.11 -12.84
N GLU A 320 -32.76 -19.39 -11.79
CA GLU A 320 -31.93 -18.33 -11.18
C GLU A 320 -30.60 -18.88 -10.63
N LYS A 321 -30.57 -20.12 -10.12
CA LYS A 321 -29.34 -20.79 -9.67
C LYS A 321 -28.47 -21.23 -10.85
N GLU A 322 -29.07 -21.81 -11.89
CA GLU A 322 -28.35 -22.21 -13.11
C GLU A 322 -27.67 -21.00 -13.77
N GLU A 323 -28.40 -19.90 -13.94
CA GLU A 323 -27.85 -18.63 -14.45
C GLU A 323 -26.73 -18.07 -13.56
N ALA A 324 -26.86 -18.16 -12.23
CA ALA A 324 -25.83 -17.70 -11.30
C ALA A 324 -24.57 -18.58 -11.33
N GLU A 325 -24.72 -19.90 -11.49
CA GLU A 325 -23.58 -20.80 -11.71
C GLU A 325 -22.92 -20.58 -13.07
N GLU A 326 -23.68 -20.35 -14.14
CA GLU A 326 -23.12 -20.05 -15.46
C GLU A 326 -22.29 -18.76 -15.43
N LYS A 327 -22.85 -17.66 -14.93
CA LYS A 327 -22.14 -16.37 -14.77
C LYS A 327 -20.86 -16.52 -13.95
N LYS A 328 -20.89 -17.31 -12.87
CA LYS A 328 -19.69 -17.61 -12.06
C LYS A 328 -18.65 -18.42 -12.84
N ARG A 329 -19.06 -19.38 -13.67
CA ARG A 329 -18.14 -20.17 -14.53
C ARG A 329 -17.51 -19.27 -15.60
N GLU A 330 -18.27 -18.34 -16.20
CA GLU A 330 -17.74 -17.33 -17.12
C GLU A 330 -16.72 -16.41 -16.44
N GLU A 331 -17.02 -15.90 -15.23
CA GLU A 331 -16.09 -15.08 -14.45
C GLU A 331 -14.79 -15.82 -14.11
N GLU A 332 -14.88 -17.09 -13.68
CA GLU A 332 -13.71 -17.93 -13.43
C GLU A 332 -12.91 -18.19 -14.70
N GLU A 333 -13.55 -18.43 -15.86
CA GLU A 333 -12.80 -18.63 -17.11
C GLU A 333 -12.15 -17.32 -17.59
N ALA A 334 -12.85 -16.19 -17.50
CA ALA A 334 -12.32 -14.86 -17.81
C ALA A 334 -11.11 -14.51 -16.92
N LYS A 335 -11.16 -14.88 -15.64
CA LYS A 335 -10.02 -14.74 -14.70
C LYS A 335 -8.84 -15.62 -15.14
N ARG A 336 -9.07 -16.90 -15.44
CA ARG A 336 -8.03 -17.82 -15.95
C ARG A 336 -7.44 -17.38 -17.30
N ARG A 337 -8.25 -16.77 -18.19
CA ARG A 337 -7.78 -16.19 -19.45
C ARG A 337 -6.84 -15.00 -19.21
N LYS A 338 -7.20 -14.07 -18.31
CA LYS A 338 -6.34 -12.94 -17.90
C LYS A 338 -5.03 -13.40 -17.26
N GLU A 339 -5.09 -14.36 -16.33
CA GLU A 339 -3.91 -14.93 -15.67
C GLU A 339 -2.95 -15.59 -16.67
N LYS A 340 -3.46 -16.31 -17.67
CA LYS A 340 -2.66 -16.87 -18.77
C LYS A 340 -2.03 -15.79 -19.66
N GLU A 341 -2.75 -14.71 -19.94
CA GLU A 341 -2.23 -13.61 -20.76
C GLU A 341 -1.11 -12.84 -20.04
N GLU A 342 -1.27 -12.57 -18.73
CA GLU A 342 -0.22 -12.00 -17.89
C GLU A 342 1.00 -12.93 -17.81
N ALA A 343 0.80 -14.22 -17.59
CA ALA A 343 1.90 -15.20 -17.56
C ALA A 343 2.66 -15.22 -18.90
N ARG A 344 1.95 -15.13 -20.04
CA ARG A 344 2.58 -15.03 -21.36
C ARG A 344 3.39 -13.75 -21.52
N LYS A 345 2.84 -12.59 -21.10
CA LYS A 345 3.53 -11.29 -21.13
C LYS A 345 4.82 -11.32 -20.31
N ARG A 346 4.77 -11.82 -19.07
CA ARG A 346 5.96 -11.95 -18.21
C ARG A 346 7.01 -12.89 -18.82
N ALA A 347 6.60 -14.02 -19.40
CA ALA A 347 7.51 -14.94 -20.08
C ALA A 347 8.16 -14.33 -21.34
N GLU A 348 7.43 -13.48 -22.09
CA GLU A 348 7.95 -12.75 -23.25
C GLU A 348 8.93 -11.64 -22.84
N GLU A 349 8.68 -10.96 -21.72
CA GLU A 349 9.62 -9.99 -21.13
C GLU A 349 10.91 -10.66 -20.61
N ASP A 350 10.78 -11.78 -19.90
CA ASP A 350 11.93 -12.57 -19.44
C ASP A 350 12.74 -13.15 -20.61
N ALA A 351 12.09 -13.58 -21.69
CA ALA A 351 12.76 -14.02 -22.91
C ALA A 351 13.59 -12.88 -23.54
N LYS A 352 12.97 -11.72 -23.77
CA LYS A 352 13.67 -10.52 -24.30
C LYS A 352 14.79 -10.04 -23.39
N LYS A 353 14.65 -10.22 -22.06
CA LYS A 353 15.70 -9.90 -21.08
C LYS A 353 16.88 -10.86 -21.20
N ARG A 354 16.64 -12.17 -21.36
CA ARG A 354 17.68 -13.19 -21.61
C ARG A 354 18.40 -12.95 -22.93
N GLU A 355 17.67 -12.69 -24.02
CA GLU A 355 18.26 -12.34 -25.32
C GLU A 355 19.19 -11.11 -25.23
N LYS A 356 18.75 -10.07 -24.53
CA LYS A 356 19.59 -8.87 -24.28
C LYS A 356 20.83 -9.19 -23.44
N GLU A 357 20.71 -10.04 -22.42
CA GLU A 357 21.85 -10.44 -21.59
C GLU A 357 22.85 -11.30 -22.39
N GLU A 358 22.37 -12.24 -23.20
CA GLU A 358 23.20 -13.08 -24.06
C GLU A 358 23.88 -12.27 -25.18
N ALA A 359 23.16 -11.32 -25.79
CA ALA A 359 23.74 -10.38 -26.74
C ALA A 359 24.82 -9.50 -26.10
N ARG A 360 24.60 -9.02 -24.86
CA ARG A 360 25.61 -8.24 -24.12
C ARG A 360 26.85 -9.08 -23.81
N LYS A 361 26.69 -10.35 -23.38
CA LYS A 361 27.81 -11.27 -23.15
C LYS A 361 28.60 -11.56 -24.43
N LYS A 362 27.94 -11.74 -25.56
CA LYS A 362 28.61 -11.90 -26.87
C LYS A 362 29.40 -10.63 -27.26
N GLN A 363 28.85 -9.45 -27.00
CA GLN A 363 29.59 -8.18 -27.21
C GLN A 363 30.77 -8.01 -26.24
N GLU A 364 30.62 -8.42 -24.97
CA GLU A 364 31.71 -8.43 -23.99
C GLU A 364 32.83 -9.41 -24.39
N GLU A 365 32.50 -10.63 -24.81
CA GLU A 365 33.48 -11.60 -25.33
C GLU A 365 34.16 -11.12 -26.62
N GLU A 366 33.42 -10.51 -27.55
CA GLU A 366 33.99 -10.01 -28.80
C GLU A 366 34.90 -8.80 -28.56
N ALA A 367 34.53 -7.92 -27.62
CA ALA A 367 35.40 -6.82 -27.17
C ALA A 367 36.68 -7.36 -26.51
N GLN A 368 36.58 -8.34 -25.60
CA GLN A 368 37.74 -8.98 -24.97
C GLN A 368 38.66 -9.66 -26.00
N LYS A 369 38.10 -10.34 -27.01
CA LYS A 369 38.90 -10.94 -28.11
C LYS A 369 39.62 -9.87 -28.92
N ARG A 370 38.96 -8.75 -29.26
CA ARG A 370 39.57 -7.62 -29.96
C ARG A 370 40.67 -6.94 -29.12
N GLU A 371 40.46 -6.82 -27.80
CA GLU A 371 41.44 -6.27 -26.86
C GLU A 371 42.65 -7.19 -26.68
N GLU A 372 42.45 -8.51 -26.58
CA GLU A 372 43.55 -9.49 -26.53
C GLU A 372 44.34 -9.53 -27.85
N GLU A 373 43.66 -9.42 -29.00
CA GLU A 373 44.30 -9.35 -30.32
C GLU A 373 45.07 -8.03 -30.52
N ALA A 374 44.53 -6.91 -30.04
CA ALA A 374 45.23 -5.62 -30.02
C ALA A 374 46.48 -5.70 -29.13
N ARG A 375 46.36 -6.20 -27.90
CA ARG A 375 47.50 -6.35 -26.97
C ARG A 375 48.58 -7.28 -27.54
N LYS A 376 48.21 -8.34 -28.27
CA LYS A 376 49.18 -9.21 -28.98
C LYS A 376 49.90 -8.47 -30.11
N LYS A 377 49.22 -7.57 -30.83
CA LYS A 377 49.83 -6.73 -31.87
C LYS A 377 50.77 -5.69 -31.26
N GLU A 378 50.38 -5.04 -30.15
CA GLU A 378 51.26 -4.15 -29.40
C GLU A 378 52.49 -4.90 -28.83
N GLU A 379 52.32 -6.11 -28.32
CA GLU A 379 53.41 -6.95 -27.82
C GLU A 379 54.36 -7.43 -28.94
N GLU A 380 53.84 -7.75 -30.13
CA GLU A 380 54.66 -8.08 -31.29
C GLU A 380 55.38 -6.86 -31.86
N GLU A 381 54.71 -5.69 -31.92
CA GLU A 381 55.32 -4.44 -32.36
C GLU A 381 56.40 -3.97 -31.39
N ALA A 382 56.15 -4.03 -30.07
CA ALA A 382 57.15 -3.74 -29.05
C ALA A 382 58.39 -4.64 -29.21
N LYS A 383 58.22 -5.95 -29.44
CA LYS A 383 59.34 -6.88 -29.70
C LYS A 383 60.06 -6.63 -31.03
N ARG A 384 59.41 -6.02 -32.02
CA ARG A 384 60.07 -5.54 -33.25
C ARG A 384 60.88 -4.29 -32.97
N GLN A 385 60.31 -3.30 -32.28
CA GLN A 385 61.00 -2.07 -31.89
C GLN A 385 62.18 -2.32 -30.94
N GLU A 386 62.06 -3.31 -30.05
CA GLU A 386 63.13 -3.78 -29.16
C GLU A 386 64.29 -4.39 -29.95
N LYS A 387 64.01 -5.32 -30.87
CA LYS A 387 65.04 -5.89 -31.77
C LYS A 387 65.67 -4.85 -32.69
N GLU A 388 64.89 -3.90 -33.21
CA GLU A 388 65.41 -2.81 -34.05
C GLU A 388 66.29 -1.84 -33.24
N ARG A 389 66.11 -1.76 -31.92
CA ARG A 389 67.05 -1.08 -31.02
C ARG A 389 68.30 -1.91 -30.75
N GLU A 390 68.17 -3.19 -30.39
CA GLU A 390 69.31 -4.10 -30.19
C GLU A 390 70.21 -4.16 -31.45
N GLU A 391 69.61 -4.18 -32.65
CA GLU A 391 70.35 -4.21 -33.91
C GLU A 391 71.07 -2.88 -34.20
N LYS A 392 70.46 -1.73 -33.90
CA LYS A 392 71.12 -0.42 -34.01
C LYS A 392 72.20 -0.22 -32.95
N GLU A 393 71.99 -0.70 -31.74
CA GLU A 393 72.95 -0.63 -30.65
C GLU A 393 74.19 -1.49 -30.97
N ARG A 394 73.99 -2.71 -31.51
CA ARG A 394 75.06 -3.53 -32.07
C ARG A 394 75.79 -2.88 -33.25
N GLN A 395 75.08 -2.22 -34.17
CA GLN A 395 75.70 -1.50 -35.28
C GLN A 395 76.56 -0.32 -34.79
N GLN A 396 76.09 0.41 -33.77
CA GLN A 396 76.86 1.47 -33.11
C GLN A 396 78.06 0.92 -32.31
N GLU A 397 77.93 -0.26 -31.70
CA GLU A 397 79.02 -0.93 -30.98
C GLU A 397 80.10 -1.45 -31.95
N GLU A 398 79.72 -2.05 -33.09
CA GLU A 398 80.67 -2.38 -34.18
C GLU A 398 81.32 -1.13 -34.78
N GLU A 399 80.58 -0.06 -35.04
CA GLU A 399 81.12 1.18 -35.61
C GLU A 399 82.11 1.85 -34.65
N ALA A 400 81.77 1.93 -33.36
CA ALA A 400 82.65 2.43 -32.31
C ALA A 400 83.87 1.53 -32.08
N GLN A 401 83.76 0.21 -32.25
CA GLN A 401 84.93 -0.68 -32.21
C GLN A 401 85.85 -0.45 -33.41
N ARG A 402 85.31 -0.29 -34.62
CA ARG A 402 86.10 0.01 -35.83
C ARG A 402 86.74 1.40 -35.79
N GLU A 403 86.14 2.37 -35.11
CA GLU A 403 86.79 3.66 -34.82
C GLU A 403 87.98 3.47 -33.87
N ARG A 404 87.82 2.71 -32.78
CA ARG A 404 88.91 2.42 -31.81
C ARG A 404 90.06 1.62 -32.43
N GLU A 405 89.77 0.66 -33.31
CA GLU A 405 90.80 -0.12 -34.01
C GLU A 405 91.65 0.78 -34.94
N LYS A 406 91.02 1.75 -35.64
CA LYS A 406 91.74 2.78 -36.40
C LYS A 406 92.52 3.74 -35.52
N GLU A 407 91.98 4.10 -34.35
CA GLU A 407 92.63 5.03 -33.41
C GLU A 407 93.88 4.37 -32.77
N GLU A 408 93.82 3.08 -32.44
CA GLU A 408 95.00 2.28 -32.08
C GLU A 408 96.01 2.17 -33.23
N GLU A 409 95.56 1.90 -34.45
CA GLU A 409 96.46 1.79 -35.62
C GLU A 409 97.19 3.12 -35.88
N ALA A 410 96.45 4.24 -35.87
CA ALA A 410 97.01 5.59 -36.01
C ALA A 410 97.91 6.00 -34.82
N GLN A 411 97.65 5.51 -33.60
CA GLN A 411 98.55 5.74 -32.47
C GLN A 411 99.86 4.96 -32.62
N ARG A 412 99.79 3.69 -33.04
CA ARG A 412 100.98 2.85 -33.30
C ARG A 412 101.81 3.36 -34.48
N GLU A 413 101.19 4.04 -35.44
CA GLU A 413 101.90 4.74 -36.52
C GLU A 413 102.65 5.97 -35.99
N ARG A 414 102.00 6.82 -35.16
CA ARG A 414 102.64 7.99 -34.52
C ARG A 414 103.78 7.62 -33.57
N GLU A 415 103.67 6.52 -32.82
CA GLU A 415 104.74 6.04 -31.95
C GLU A 415 105.99 5.65 -32.78
N ARG A 416 105.81 5.10 -33.99
CA ARG A 416 106.91 4.82 -34.93
C ARG A 416 107.50 6.08 -35.55
N GLU A 417 106.68 7.09 -35.86
CA GLU A 417 107.19 8.38 -36.34
C GLU A 417 107.99 9.10 -35.25
N GLU A 418 107.54 9.10 -33.99
CA GLU A 418 108.31 9.66 -32.87
C GLU A 418 109.63 8.91 -32.63
N GLU A 419 109.64 7.57 -32.69
CA GLU A 419 110.88 6.79 -32.55
C GLU A 419 111.87 7.10 -33.68
N ALA A 420 111.39 7.14 -34.93
CA ALA A 420 112.19 7.48 -36.11
C ALA A 420 112.61 8.97 -36.18
N GLN A 421 111.97 9.86 -35.43
CA GLN A 421 112.39 11.26 -35.28
C GLN A 421 113.45 11.41 -34.18
N ARG A 422 113.27 10.76 -33.03
CA ARG A 422 114.25 10.74 -31.92
C ARG A 422 115.59 10.12 -32.33
N GLU A 423 115.60 9.21 -33.29
CA GLU A 423 116.83 8.65 -33.86
C GLU A 423 117.58 9.69 -34.73
N ARG A 424 116.88 10.44 -35.58
CA ARG A 424 117.46 11.51 -36.42
C ARG A 424 118.01 12.67 -35.60
N GLU A 425 117.31 13.06 -34.53
CA GLU A 425 117.78 14.11 -33.62
C GLU A 425 119.10 13.72 -32.94
N ARG A 426 119.32 12.42 -32.64
CA ARG A 426 120.60 11.91 -32.12
C ARG A 426 121.72 11.94 -33.16
N GLU A 427 121.44 11.61 -34.42
CA GLU A 427 122.44 11.73 -35.49
C GLU A 427 122.84 13.19 -35.74
N GLU A 428 121.88 14.12 -35.83
CA GLU A 428 122.14 15.55 -35.93
C GLU A 428 122.98 16.07 -34.75
N GLN A 429 122.64 15.66 -33.52
CA GLN A 429 123.35 16.12 -32.32
C GLN A 429 124.80 15.63 -32.31
N ALA A 430 125.05 14.35 -32.65
CA ALA A 430 126.40 13.79 -32.77
C ALA A 430 127.20 14.42 -33.92
N GLN A 431 126.54 14.85 -35.01
CA GLN A 431 127.18 15.54 -36.13
C GLN A 431 127.58 16.98 -35.74
N ARG A 432 126.71 17.71 -35.04
CA ARG A 432 126.99 19.08 -34.54
C ARG A 432 128.08 19.13 -33.47
N GLU A 433 128.29 18.07 -32.68
CA GLU A 433 129.45 17.99 -31.76
C GLU A 433 130.77 17.82 -32.52
N ARG A 434 130.81 16.97 -33.55
CA ARG A 434 131.99 16.74 -34.40
C ARG A 434 132.42 17.94 -35.24
N GLU A 435 131.53 18.90 -35.47
CA GLU A 435 131.88 20.18 -36.11
C GLU A 435 132.47 21.17 -35.10
N LYS A 436 131.87 21.29 -33.92
CA LYS A 436 132.41 22.14 -32.82
C LYS A 436 133.79 21.72 -32.37
N GLU A 437 134.07 20.43 -32.32
CA GLU A 437 135.40 19.89 -31.96
C GLU A 437 136.48 20.36 -32.96
N LYS A 438 136.18 20.30 -34.26
CA LYS A 438 137.07 20.77 -35.34
C LYS A 438 137.23 22.29 -35.41
N GLU A 439 136.20 23.04 -35.00
CA GLU A 439 136.29 24.50 -34.92
C GLU A 439 137.16 24.93 -33.72
N ALA A 440 137.00 24.26 -32.57
CA ALA A 440 137.83 24.48 -31.39
C ALA A 440 139.30 24.07 -31.58
N GLU A 441 139.57 23.07 -32.43
CA GLU A 441 140.93 22.68 -32.82
C GLU A 441 141.63 23.79 -33.60
N ARG A 442 140.99 24.34 -34.65
CA ARG A 442 141.56 25.45 -35.45
C ARG A 442 141.79 26.72 -34.64
N GLN A 443 140.87 27.07 -33.73
CA GLN A 443 141.02 28.24 -32.88
C GLN A 443 142.20 28.11 -31.90
N ARG A 444 142.62 26.89 -31.55
CA ARG A 444 143.84 26.65 -30.76
C ARG A 444 145.12 26.78 -31.59
N GLU A 445 145.11 26.35 -32.85
CA GLU A 445 146.25 26.55 -33.75
C GLU A 445 146.49 28.04 -34.06
N GLU A 446 145.44 28.81 -34.38
CA GLU A 446 145.57 30.26 -34.59
C GLU A 446 146.05 31.02 -33.34
N ALA A 447 145.59 30.61 -32.15
CA ALA A 447 146.05 31.20 -30.89
C ALA A 447 147.54 30.91 -30.64
N ALA A 448 147.96 29.65 -30.79
CA ALA A 448 149.34 29.20 -30.57
C ALA A 448 150.33 29.69 -31.65
N GLN A 449 149.86 30.34 -32.72
CA GLN A 449 150.69 31.05 -33.69
C GLN A 449 150.85 32.53 -33.32
N ARG A 450 149.76 33.22 -32.95
CA ARG A 450 149.79 34.63 -32.51
C ARG A 450 150.51 34.87 -31.18
N GLU A 451 150.65 33.84 -30.36
CA GLU A 451 151.43 33.88 -29.12
C GLU A 451 152.93 34.00 -29.42
N ARG A 452 153.46 33.22 -30.37
CA ARG A 452 154.87 33.23 -30.79
C ARG A 452 155.28 34.54 -31.49
N GLU A 453 154.39 35.07 -32.33
CA GLU A 453 154.61 36.37 -32.98
C GLU A 453 154.74 37.51 -31.95
N ARG A 454 154.09 37.39 -30.79
CA ARG A 454 154.22 38.35 -29.67
C ARG A 454 155.46 38.13 -28.82
N GLU A 455 155.91 36.89 -28.64
CA GLU A 455 157.18 36.61 -27.94
C GLU A 455 158.37 37.17 -28.74
N GLU A 456 158.42 36.99 -30.06
CA GLU A 456 159.45 37.59 -30.93
C GLU A 456 159.38 39.13 -30.98
N GLU A 457 158.20 39.73 -30.84
CA GLU A 457 158.05 41.19 -30.82
C GLU A 457 158.51 41.77 -29.47
N ALA A 458 158.16 41.14 -28.35
CA ALA A 458 158.58 41.53 -27.01
C ALA A 458 160.10 41.43 -26.79
N GLU A 459 160.75 40.38 -27.31
CA GLU A 459 162.21 40.22 -27.22
C GLU A 459 162.95 41.38 -27.93
N ARG A 460 162.38 41.88 -29.04
CA ARG A 460 162.90 43.04 -29.82
C ARG A 460 162.56 44.40 -29.23
N GLU A 461 161.68 44.49 -28.23
CA GLU A 461 161.50 45.70 -27.43
C GLU A 461 162.39 45.69 -26.19
N TRP A 462 162.57 44.53 -25.56
CA TRP A 462 163.44 44.37 -24.39
C TRP A 462 164.92 44.74 -24.65
N GLU A 463 165.49 44.35 -25.81
CA GLU A 463 166.87 44.76 -26.17
C GLU A 463 167.01 46.30 -26.29
N LYS A 464 165.98 47.01 -26.75
CA LYS A 464 165.97 48.48 -26.84
C LYS A 464 165.82 49.14 -25.47
N GLU A 465 165.09 48.49 -24.56
CA GLU A 465 164.89 48.98 -23.19
C GLU A 465 166.17 48.85 -22.34
N GLU A 466 167.01 47.82 -22.57
CA GLU A 466 168.36 47.71 -21.98
C GLU A 466 169.29 48.85 -22.44
N GLU A 467 169.22 49.24 -23.72
CA GLU A 467 170.01 50.33 -24.29
C GLU A 467 169.55 51.70 -23.72
N ALA A 468 168.24 51.97 -23.73
CA ALA A 468 167.66 53.20 -23.17
C ALA A 468 167.94 53.36 -21.66
N ARG A 469 167.95 52.26 -20.89
CA ARG A 469 168.28 52.27 -19.45
C ARG A 469 169.71 52.67 -19.12
N ARG A 470 170.62 52.71 -20.10
CA ARG A 470 171.97 53.27 -19.90
C ARG A 470 171.95 54.79 -20.02
N GLU A 471 171.23 55.33 -21.00
CA GLU A 471 171.09 56.79 -21.20
C GLU A 471 170.30 57.46 -20.07
N GLU A 472 169.22 56.82 -19.59
CA GLU A 472 168.41 57.33 -18.48
C GLU A 472 169.22 57.53 -17.19
N LYS A 473 170.27 56.72 -16.99
CA LYS A 473 171.13 56.79 -15.81
C LYS A 473 172.12 57.96 -15.81
N GLU A 474 172.45 58.51 -16.98
CA GLU A 474 173.13 59.82 -17.10
C GLU A 474 172.15 61.01 -16.94
N ARG A 475 170.83 60.74 -17.02
CA ARG A 475 169.79 61.75 -16.97
C ARG A 475 169.31 62.04 -15.54
N GLU A 476 169.18 61.02 -14.69
CA GLU A 476 168.82 61.19 -13.27
C GLU A 476 169.85 61.99 -12.45
N GLU A 477 171.11 62.13 -12.91
CA GLU A 477 172.06 63.05 -12.28
C GLU A 477 171.71 64.53 -12.51
N ARG A 478 170.92 64.86 -13.55
CA ARG A 478 170.59 66.25 -13.94
C ARG A 478 169.32 66.78 -13.29
N GLU A 479 168.28 65.96 -13.18
CA GLU A 479 166.96 66.39 -12.69
C GLU A 479 166.87 66.32 -11.14
N LYS A 480 168.02 66.46 -10.49
CA LYS A 480 168.21 66.62 -9.03
C LYS A 480 168.08 68.09 -8.55
N GLU A 481 167.88 69.03 -9.48
CA GLU A 481 168.08 70.46 -9.25
C GLU A 481 166.78 71.31 -9.26
N GLU A 482 165.66 70.83 -9.82
CA GLU A 482 164.37 71.55 -9.79
C GLU A 482 163.26 70.83 -8.99
N ALA A 483 162.63 71.58 -8.08
CA ALA A 483 161.64 71.12 -7.11
C ALA A 483 160.24 70.85 -7.73
N GLY A 484 159.33 70.06 -7.15
CA GLY A 484 159.37 69.36 -5.85
C GLY A 484 158.36 69.89 -4.82
N ARG A 485 157.33 69.09 -4.47
CA ARG A 485 156.65 69.04 -3.14
C ARG A 485 155.71 67.81 -3.01
N PRO A 486 155.41 67.29 -1.79
CA PRO A 486 154.87 65.93 -1.57
C PRO A 486 153.41 65.84 -1.04
N ARG A 487 152.84 64.62 -0.97
CA ARG A 487 151.80 64.12 -0.02
C ARG A 487 151.55 62.57 -0.09
N GLU A 488 150.66 61.99 0.75
CA GLU A 488 150.59 60.57 1.23
C GLU A 488 149.15 59.93 1.17
N GLU A 489 148.76 58.63 1.42
CA GLU A 489 149.36 57.26 1.51
C GLU A 489 148.26 56.11 1.53
N GLU A 490 148.59 54.85 1.94
CA GLU A 490 147.72 53.68 2.39
C GLU A 490 147.04 52.63 1.41
N THR A 491 146.23 51.62 1.91
CA THR A 491 146.01 50.22 1.32
C THR A 491 144.70 49.34 1.68
N LYS A 492 144.14 48.38 0.83
CA LYS A 492 143.31 47.04 1.02
C LYS A 492 141.70 46.80 1.26
N GLU A 493 140.91 45.90 0.48
CA GLU A 493 139.86 44.72 0.70
C GLU A 493 138.21 44.56 1.04
N ARG A 494 137.30 43.76 0.28
CA ARG A 494 136.14 42.65 0.57
C ARG A 494 134.47 42.59 0.61
N GLU A 495 133.72 41.62 -0.12
CA GLU A 495 132.56 40.51 0.10
C GLU A 495 130.86 40.51 -0.07
N PRO A 496 129.86 39.52 0.29
CA PRO A 496 128.56 38.98 -0.48
C PRO A 496 127.09 38.39 0.11
N SER A 497 126.04 37.82 -0.66
CA SER A 497 124.76 36.84 -0.41
C SER A 497 123.15 37.24 -0.47
N PHE A 498 121.89 36.54 -0.46
CA PHE A 498 121.00 35.23 -0.70
C PHE A 498 119.34 35.42 -0.55
N GLU A 499 118.13 34.66 -0.62
CA GLU A 499 117.32 33.33 -1.01
C GLU A 499 115.64 33.27 -0.88
N GLY A 500 114.73 32.25 -1.33
CA GLY A 500 113.17 32.02 -1.06
C GLY A 500 112.10 31.01 -1.83
N ARG A 501 110.77 30.61 -1.41
CA ARG A 501 109.67 29.66 -2.11
C ARG A 501 108.13 29.21 -1.58
N ARG A 502 107.03 28.93 -2.46
CA ARG A 502 105.84 27.83 -2.63
C ARG A 502 104.31 27.55 -2.00
N PHE A 503 103.17 27.20 -2.78
CA PHE A 503 101.94 26.15 -2.73
C PHE A 503 100.36 26.21 -2.19
N LEU A 504 99.21 25.63 -2.84
CA LEU A 504 97.81 25.02 -2.31
C LEU A 504 96.44 24.65 -3.22
N TRP A 505 95.26 24.03 -2.71
CA TRP A 505 93.83 23.62 -3.29
C TRP A 505 92.57 24.34 -2.62
N LYS A 506 91.26 24.29 -3.09
CA LYS A 506 90.03 24.92 -2.41
C LYS A 506 88.59 24.35 -2.79
N LEU A 507 87.45 24.91 -2.27
CA LEU A 507 86.05 24.29 -2.23
C LEU A 507 84.86 25.34 -2.01
N ARG A 508 83.55 24.95 -2.20
CA ARG A 508 82.19 25.50 -1.70
C ARG A 508 81.21 26.14 -2.78
N ASN A 509 79.87 26.43 -2.67
CA ASN A 509 78.77 26.51 -1.63
C ASN A 509 77.28 26.43 -2.20
N LYS A 510 76.21 26.57 -1.36
CA LYS A 510 74.76 26.92 -1.63
C LYS A 510 74.54 28.32 -2.21
#